data_AF-X1EQZ2-F1
#
_entry.id   AF-X1EQZ2-F1
#
_cell.length_a   1.000
_cell.length_b   1.000
_cell.length_c   1.000
_cell.angle_alpha   90.00
_cell.angle_beta   90.00
_cell.angle_gamma   90.00
#
_symmetry.space_group_name_H-M   'P 1'
#
loop_
_entity.id
_entity.type
_entity.pdbx_description
1 polymer ?
#
loop_
_entity_poly.entity_id
_entity_poly.type
_entity_poly.pdbx_seq_one_letter_code
_entity_poly.pdbx_strand_id
1 'polypeptide(L)' 'MSKEKMEEKMEVEVEIVVDKEEIVVNEFVQNVIGRAIAGAVSVLKGVNEEWGEIEIKVRRK' A
#
# COMPACT_ATOMS: atom_id res chain seq x y z
N MET A 1 11.21 29.71 5.29
CA MET A 1 11.17 28.24 5.33
C MET A 1 10.26 27.80 4.20
N SER A 2 10.86 27.29 3.13
CA SER A 2 10.21 27.02 1.85
C SER A 2 9.41 25.73 1.92
N LYS A 3 8.31 25.70 1.17
CA LYS A 3 7.32 24.63 1.07
C LYS A 3 7.91 23.36 0.43
N GLU A 4 8.73 22.64 1.16
CA GLU A 4 8.93 21.21 0.92
C GLU A 4 8.32 20.55 2.13
N LYS A 5 7.01 20.24 2.03
CA LYS A 5 6.37 19.27 2.92
C LYS A 5 7.32 18.08 2.96
N MET A 6 7.91 17.80 4.11
CA MET A 6 8.35 16.44 4.41
C MET A 6 7.11 15.58 4.19
N GLU A 7 7.00 14.96 3.02
CA GLU A 7 6.23 13.73 2.90
C GLU A 7 6.86 12.82 3.93
N GLU A 8 6.22 12.67 5.09
CA GLU A 8 6.45 11.52 5.94
C GLU A 8 6.31 10.32 5.02
N LYS A 9 7.44 9.72 4.67
CA LYS A 9 7.51 8.58 3.77
C LYS A 9 6.83 7.46 4.55
N MET A 10 5.53 7.25 4.33
CA MET A 10 4.84 6.09 4.88
C MET A 10 5.61 4.86 4.43
N GLU A 11 6.26 4.20 5.40
CA GLU A 11 6.89 2.90 5.19
C GLU A 11 5.76 1.88 5.18
N VAL A 12 5.49 1.33 4.00
CA VAL A 12 4.41 0.36 3.79
C VAL A 12 5.07 -0.97 3.46
N GLU A 13 4.68 -2.02 4.18
CA GLU A 13 5.06 -3.38 3.88
C GLU A 13 3.92 -4.06 3.10
N VAL A 14 4.27 -4.76 2.04
CA VAL A 14 3.36 -5.48 1.15
C VAL A 14 3.66 -6.96 1.26
N GLU A 15 2.64 -7.73 1.62
CA GLU A 15 2.61 -9.19 1.44
C GLU A 15 1.77 -9.51 0.21
N ILE A 16 2.26 -10.40 -0.67
CA ILE A 16 1.52 -10.86 -1.84
C ILE A 16 1.32 -12.36 -1.75
N VAL A 17 0.06 -12.77 -1.69
CA VAL A 17 -0.34 -14.17 -1.75
C VAL A 17 -1.05 -14.46 -3.07
N VAL A 18 -0.51 -15.38 -3.85
CA VAL A 18 -1.09 -15.85 -5.12
C VAL A 18 -1.43 -17.32 -4.98
N ASP A 19 -2.70 -17.69 -5.23
CA ASP A 19 -3.16 -19.09 -5.14
C ASP A 19 -2.81 -19.79 -3.80
N LYS A 20 -2.81 -19.03 -2.70
CA LYS A 20 -2.45 -19.44 -1.33
C LYS A 20 -0.94 -19.64 -1.09
N GLU A 21 -0.09 -19.21 -2.01
CA GLU A 21 1.37 -19.19 -1.85
C GLU A 21 1.87 -17.77 -1.65
N GLU A 22 2.71 -17.56 -0.65
CA GLU A 22 3.38 -16.29 -0.39
C GLU A 22 4.50 -16.07 -1.42
N ILE A 23 4.49 -14.92 -2.07
CA ILE A 23 5.45 -14.57 -3.11
C ILE A 23 6.46 -13.58 -2.53
N VAL A 24 7.75 -13.94 -2.60
CA VAL A 24 8.83 -13.03 -2.22
C VAL A 24 8.79 -11.78 -3.09
N VAL A 25 8.53 -10.65 -2.44
CA VAL A 25 8.50 -9.34 -3.08
C VAL A 25 9.83 -8.62 -2.89
N ASN A 26 10.31 -7.99 -3.96
CA ASN A 26 11.51 -7.17 -3.89
C ASN A 26 11.17 -5.71 -3.54
N GLU A 27 12.21 -4.92 -3.24
CA GLU A 27 12.07 -3.51 -2.83
C GLU A 27 11.33 -2.65 -3.89
N PHE A 28 11.52 -2.94 -5.18
CA PHE A 28 10.81 -2.22 -6.23
C PHE A 28 9.30 -2.49 -6.16
N VAL A 29 8.90 -3.75 -6.05
CA VAL A 29 7.49 -4.17 -5.97
C VAL A 29 6.84 -3.64 -4.69
N GLN A 30 7.54 -3.73 -3.55
CA GLN A 30 7.15 -3.15 -2.26
C GLN A 30 6.78 -1.67 -2.40
N ASN A 31 7.69 -0.88 -2.98
CA ASN A 31 7.50 0.56 -3.16
C ASN A 31 6.35 0.89 -4.12
N VAL A 32 6.26 0.22 -5.27
CA VAL A 32 5.25 0.55 -6.29
C VAL A 32 3.85 0.15 -5.82
N ILE A 33 3.68 -1.08 -5.35
CA ILE A 33 2.36 -1.61 -4.96
C ILE A 33 1.90 -0.96 -3.65
N GLY A 34 2.77 -0.88 -2.64
CA GLY A 34 2.40 -0.32 -1.34
C GLY A 34 1.91 1.12 -1.45
N ARG A 35 2.62 1.96 -2.21
CA ARG A 35 2.22 3.35 -2.45
C ARG A 35 0.93 3.46 -3.25
N ALA A 36 0.77 2.64 -4.29
CA ALA A 36 -0.45 2.67 -5.11
C ALA A 36 -1.67 2.25 -4.29
N ILE A 37 -1.55 1.20 -3.48
CA ILE A 37 -2.62 0.72 -2.59
C ILE A 37 -2.96 1.76 -1.53
N ALA A 38 -1.96 2.27 -0.79
CA ALA A 38 -2.17 3.29 0.24
C ALA A 38 -2.84 4.55 -0.34
N GLY A 39 -2.37 5.02 -1.50
CA GLY A 39 -2.95 6.18 -2.18
C GLY A 39 -4.37 5.94 -2.70
N ALA A 40 -4.67 4.74 -3.21
CA ALA A 40 -6.01 4.39 -3.65
C ALA A 40 -6.99 4.27 -2.49
N VAL A 41 -6.54 3.76 -1.34
CA VAL A 41 -7.36 3.57 -0.14
C VAL A 41 -7.60 4.87 0.61
N SER A 42 -6.62 5.79 0.66
CA SER A 42 -6.76 7.07 1.37
C SER A 42 -7.85 7.99 0.81
N VAL A 43 -8.19 7.83 -0.48
CA VAL A 43 -9.26 8.61 -1.11
C VAL A 43 -10.64 7.96 -0.98
N LEU A 44 -10.74 6.76 -0.40
CA LEU A 44 -12.02 6.07 -0.23
C LEU A 44 -12.82 6.69 0.92
N LYS A 45 -14.09 6.99 0.65
CA LYS A 45 -15.01 7.53 1.66
C LYS A 45 -15.20 6.52 2.80
N GLY A 46 -14.90 6.94 4.02
CA GLY A 46 -15.12 6.16 5.23
C GLY A 46 -13.88 5.41 5.73
N VAL A 47 -12.72 5.56 5.08
CA VAL A 47 -11.44 5.05 5.58
C VAL A 47 -10.75 6.13 6.42
N ASN A 48 -10.24 5.75 7.59
CA ASN A 48 -9.42 6.62 8.43
C ASN A 48 -8.00 6.70 7.85
N GLU A 49 -7.37 7.88 7.85
CA GLU A 49 -5.98 8.07 7.42
C GLU A 49 -4.98 7.31 8.31
N GLU A 50 -5.35 7.00 9.55
CA GLU A 50 -4.55 6.22 10.52
C GLU A 50 -4.87 4.71 10.46
N TRP A 51 -4.96 4.13 9.26
CA TRP A 51 -5.17 2.68 9.12
C TRP A 51 -3.91 1.90 9.55
N GLY A 52 -4.10 0.74 10.18
CA GLY A 52 -3.01 -0.16 10.57
C GLY A 52 -2.67 -1.23 9.53
N GLU A 53 -3.67 -1.70 8.77
CA GLU A 53 -3.52 -2.76 7.76
C GLU A 53 -4.55 -2.56 6.64
N ILE A 54 -4.18 -2.90 5.40
CA ILE A 54 -5.08 -2.93 4.24
C ILE A 54 -5.05 -4.33 3.63
N GLU A 55 -6.20 -5.02 3.62
CA GLU A 55 -6.35 -6.31 2.94
C GLU A 55 -7.03 -6.13 1.56
N ILE A 56 -6.36 -6.56 0.48
CA ILE A 56 -6.90 -6.50 -0.88
C ILE A 56 -7.06 -7.91 -1.47
N LYS A 57 -8.25 -8.21 -2.00
CA LYS A 57 -8.55 -9.47 -2.69
C LYS A 57 -8.87 -9.20 -4.16
N VAL A 58 -8.02 -9.70 -5.06
CA VAL A 58 -8.25 -9.67 -6.51
C VAL A 58 -8.63 -11.06 -6.98
N ARG A 59 -9.69 -11.18 -7.78
CA ARG A 59 -10.14 -12.45 -8.38
C ARG A 59 -10.09 -12.33 -9.90
N ARG A 60 -9.42 -13.29 -10.55
CA ARG A 60 -9.53 -13.45 -12.00
C ARG A 60 -10.96 -13.91 -12.33
N LYS A 61 -11.59 -13.27 -13.30
CA LYS A 61 -12.90 -13.66 -13.85
C LYS A 61 -12.72 -14.28 -15.22
#